data_AF-A0A817EDJ1-F1
#
_entry.id   AF-A0A817EDJ1-F1
#
_cell.length_a   1.000
_cell.length_b   1.000
_cell.length_c   1.000
_cell.angle_alpha   90.00
_cell.angle_beta   90.00
_cell.angle_gamma   90.00
#
_symmetry.space_group_name_H-M   'P 1'
#
loop_
_entity.id
_entity.type
_entity.pdbx_description
1 polymer ?
#
loop_
_entity_poly.entity_id
_entity_poly.type
_entity_poly.pdbx_seq_one_letter_code
_entity_poly.pdbx_strand_id
1 'polypeptide(L)'
;MFDRRKYCTDCHSMLSWTCIGSKKSGLYTNYYHRRDNCIYCTPELEEEKQRNMKEKQQQFRTLDDKQHPWLEWGRSNESCLQHTGHDVEQVQQLYSMCEQALINYCSHRSEQHLDSTMTPYLSPMNLLLVTLWYLKHYHSERYIATEANLTQKGVNYFLSSILDILHSCVYPELVSLPVDLASRRTPHGPERQHKLIVDSTFIAIPEPYDSEERKAYYHAKSPTNYALKVQIACNFLHRIVHVSKCYHGSVHDITILRDSSLLEHVNDSVQIIADKGYIGEENVVTPRKKPH
;
A
#
# COMPACT_ATOMS: atom_id res chain seq x y z
N MET A 1 22.11 5.12 29.86
CA MET A 1 23.03 3.99 30.04
C MET A 1 22.35 3.00 30.99
N PHE A 2 21.56 2.07 30.44
CA PHE A 2 20.90 1.03 31.23
C PHE A 2 21.33 -0.32 30.67
N ASP A 3 22.21 -0.96 31.41
CA ASP A 3 22.60 -2.36 31.28
C ASP A 3 21.82 -3.17 32.32
N ARG A 4 21.32 -4.33 31.90
CA ARG A 4 20.97 -5.54 32.68
C ARG A 4 19.98 -6.38 31.88
N ARG A 5 20.49 -7.37 31.13
CA ARG A 5 19.75 -8.63 30.94
C ARG A 5 20.56 -9.75 31.56
N LYS A 6 19.94 -10.44 32.51
CA LYS A 6 20.45 -11.60 33.23
C LYS A 6 20.79 -12.71 32.24
N TYR A 7 22.03 -13.19 32.31
CA TYR A 7 22.43 -14.46 31.72
C TYR A 7 21.82 -15.61 32.54
N CYS A 8 21.14 -16.53 31.87
CA CYS A 8 20.77 -17.83 32.43
C CYS A 8 21.93 -18.79 32.16
N THR A 9 22.54 -19.34 33.20
CA THR A 9 23.70 -20.25 33.13
C THR A 9 23.32 -21.69 32.75
N ASP A 10 22.03 -22.02 32.67
CA ASP A 10 21.58 -23.42 32.64
C ASP A 10 21.14 -23.91 31.24
N CYS A 11 21.18 -23.04 30.23
CA CYS A 11 20.85 -23.39 28.84
C CYS A 11 22.08 -23.30 27.92
N HIS A 12 23.03 -24.24 28.08
CA HIS A 12 24.11 -24.44 27.12
C HIS A 12 23.61 -25.20 25.86
N SER A 13 22.63 -24.66 25.13
CA SER A 13 22.52 -25.01 23.71
C SER A 13 23.58 -24.19 22.99
N MET A 14 24.67 -24.85 22.59
CA MET A 14 25.66 -24.24 21.70
C MET A 14 24.96 -23.91 20.38
N LEU A 15 24.46 -22.68 20.24
CA LEU A 15 23.93 -22.20 18.98
C LEU A 15 25.12 -22.06 18.03
N SER A 16 25.27 -23.03 17.15
CA SER A 16 26.17 -22.88 16.01
C SER A 16 25.57 -21.81 15.10
N TRP A 17 26.40 -20.86 14.66
CA TRP A 17 26.04 -19.92 13.61
C TRP A 17 26.77 -20.34 12.33
N THR A 18 26.05 -20.37 11.22
CA THR A 18 26.61 -20.70 9.91
C THR A 18 26.77 -19.42 9.09
N CYS A 19 27.98 -19.18 8.63
CA CYS A 19 28.27 -18.07 7.74
C CYS A 19 27.52 -18.25 6.41
N ILE A 20 26.70 -17.26 6.05
CA ILE A 20 25.90 -17.29 4.82
C ILE A 20 26.81 -17.32 3.58
N GLY A 21 27.98 -16.67 3.64
CA GLY A 21 28.96 -16.64 2.54
C GLY A 21 29.80 -17.89 2.39
N SER A 22 30.46 -18.34 3.45
CA SER A 22 31.41 -19.47 3.39
C SER A 22 30.80 -20.83 3.73
N LYS A 23 29.54 -20.86 4.19
CA LYS A 23 28.83 -22.05 4.69
C LYS A 23 29.52 -22.76 5.88
N LYS A 24 30.54 -22.15 6.50
CA LYS A 24 31.23 -22.68 7.70
C LYS A 24 30.51 -22.28 8.98
N SER A 25 30.43 -23.20 9.93
CA SER A 25 29.77 -22.99 11.23
C SER A 25 30.78 -22.68 12.34
N GLY A 26 30.39 -21.81 13.28
CA GLY A 26 31.17 -21.46 14.47
C GLY A 26 30.29 -21.24 15.70
N LEU A 27 30.89 -21.10 16.88
CA LEU A 27 30.17 -20.94 18.16
C LEU A 27 29.68 -19.48 18.36
N TYR A 28 28.44 -19.32 18.87
CA TYR A 28 27.74 -18.04 19.04
C TYR A 28 28.44 -17.00 19.93
N THR A 29 29.35 -17.43 20.81
CA THR A 29 30.12 -16.51 21.70
C THR A 29 30.93 -15.48 20.93
N ASN A 30 31.13 -15.69 19.62
CA ASN A 30 31.84 -14.76 18.72
C ASN A 30 30.93 -13.89 17.84
N TYR A 31 29.59 -14.05 17.87
CA TYR A 31 28.68 -13.42 16.91
C TYR A 31 28.54 -11.90 17.13
N TYR A 32 28.39 -11.46 18.38
CA TYR A 32 28.11 -10.03 18.66
C TYR A 32 29.35 -9.13 18.57
N HIS A 33 30.56 -9.69 18.63
CA HIS A 33 31.80 -8.90 18.49
C HIS A 33 32.32 -8.80 17.05
N ARG A 34 31.69 -9.47 16.06
CA ARG A 34 32.29 -9.63 14.72
C ARG A 34 31.31 -9.64 13.54
N ARG A 35 30.13 -9.01 13.63
CA ARG A 35 29.23 -8.92 12.46
C ARG A 35 29.91 -8.25 11.25
N ASP A 36 30.82 -7.30 11.51
CA ASP A 36 31.61 -6.61 10.49
C ASP A 36 32.99 -7.27 10.23
N ASN A 37 33.34 -8.35 10.95
CA ASN A 37 34.64 -9.03 10.89
C ASN A 37 34.47 -10.56 10.86
N CYS A 38 33.63 -11.06 9.94
CA CYS A 38 33.49 -12.50 9.74
C CYS A 38 34.82 -13.09 9.22
N ILE A 39 35.55 -13.82 10.06
CA ILE A 39 36.82 -14.49 9.73
C ILE A 39 36.74 -15.48 8.56
N TYR A 40 35.52 -15.80 8.09
CA TYR A 40 35.28 -16.69 6.97
C TYR A 40 34.79 -15.99 5.70
N CYS A 41 34.40 -14.71 5.77
CA CYS A 41 34.10 -13.89 4.58
C CYS A 41 35.36 -13.13 4.21
N THR A 42 36.12 -13.65 3.25
CA THR A 42 37.22 -12.87 2.67
C THR A 42 36.65 -11.82 1.69
N PRO A 43 37.37 -10.73 1.42
CA PRO A 43 36.99 -9.77 0.38
C PRO A 43 36.70 -10.45 -0.97
N GLU A 44 37.46 -11.50 -1.31
CA GLU A 44 37.22 -12.25 -2.56
C GLU A 44 35.85 -12.94 -2.59
N LEU A 45 35.39 -13.48 -1.45
CA LEU A 45 34.06 -14.10 -1.35
C LEU A 45 32.92 -13.07 -1.43
N GLU A 46 33.14 -11.85 -0.96
CA GLU A 46 32.15 -10.78 -1.07
C GLU A 46 32.09 -10.23 -2.51
N GLU A 47 33.23 -10.10 -3.18
CA GLU A 47 33.31 -9.77 -4.61
C GLU A 47 32.70 -10.87 -5.49
N GLU A 48 32.89 -12.14 -5.14
CA GLU A 48 32.25 -13.28 -5.81
C GLU A 48 30.73 -13.27 -5.64
N LYS A 49 30.21 -12.97 -4.44
CA LYS A 49 28.76 -12.76 -4.25
C LYS A 49 28.23 -11.59 -5.08
N GLN A 50 28.94 -10.47 -5.10
CA GLN A 50 28.53 -9.31 -5.89
C GLN A 50 28.54 -9.63 -7.40
N ARG A 51 29.52 -10.41 -7.88
CA ARG A 51 29.54 -10.91 -9.27
C ARG A 51 28.38 -11.86 -9.54
N ASN A 52 28.15 -12.85 -8.68
CA ASN A 52 27.02 -13.79 -8.81
C ASN A 52 25.67 -13.08 -8.78
N MET A 53 25.52 -12.04 -7.94
CA MET A 53 24.33 -11.21 -7.88
C MET A 53 24.15 -10.41 -9.17
N LYS A 54 25.22 -9.80 -9.71
CA LYS A 54 25.19 -9.10 -11.00
C LYS A 54 24.88 -10.04 -12.18
N GLU A 55 25.44 -11.24 -12.17
CA GLU A 55 25.17 -12.26 -13.20
C GLU A 55 23.72 -12.75 -13.14
N LYS A 56 23.16 -13.00 -11.96
CA LYS A 56 21.73 -13.30 -11.79
C LYS A 56 20.84 -12.13 -12.21
N GLN A 57 21.18 -10.91 -11.82
CA GLN A 57 20.47 -9.71 -12.26
C GLN A 57 20.45 -9.61 -13.79
N GLN A 58 21.59 -9.91 -14.45
CA GLN A 58 21.68 -9.97 -15.90
C GLN A 58 20.82 -11.10 -16.49
N GLN A 59 20.79 -12.27 -15.86
CA GLN A 59 19.93 -13.39 -16.26
C GLN A 59 18.44 -13.04 -16.17
N PHE A 60 18.01 -12.38 -15.10
CA PHE A 60 16.62 -11.92 -14.94
C PHE A 60 16.22 -10.85 -15.96
N ARG A 61 17.16 -9.97 -16.36
CA ARG A 61 16.95 -9.01 -17.45
C ARG A 61 16.76 -9.70 -18.82
N THR A 62 17.31 -10.90 -18.98
CA THR A 62 17.25 -11.68 -20.23
C THR A 62 16.29 -12.87 -20.19
N LEU A 63 15.54 -13.06 -19.09
CA LEU A 63 14.58 -14.16 -18.98
C LEU A 63 13.54 -14.02 -20.08
N ASP A 64 13.63 -14.95 -21.02
CA ASP A 64 12.81 -15.03 -22.21
C ASP A 64 11.34 -15.13 -21.82
N ASP A 65 10.54 -14.25 -22.40
CA ASP A 65 9.22 -13.82 -21.97
C ASP A 65 8.13 -14.88 -22.28
N LYS A 66 8.54 -16.14 -22.47
CA LYS A 66 7.76 -17.25 -23.02
C LYS A 66 6.57 -17.69 -22.16
N GLN A 67 6.39 -17.08 -20.98
CA GLN A 67 5.21 -17.25 -20.14
C GLN A 67 4.72 -15.88 -19.65
N HIS A 68 3.58 -15.48 -20.25
CA HIS A 68 2.63 -14.36 -20.03
C HIS A 68 2.74 -13.53 -18.73
N PRO A 69 2.41 -12.22 -18.72
CA PRO A 69 1.48 -11.50 -19.62
C PRO A 69 2.04 -10.43 -20.59
N TRP A 70 3.31 -10.02 -20.51
CA TRP A 70 3.86 -8.93 -21.34
C TRP A 70 3.84 -9.25 -22.84
N LEU A 71 4.10 -10.51 -23.22
CA LEU A 71 4.01 -10.95 -24.62
C LEU A 71 2.61 -10.84 -25.22
N GLU A 72 1.55 -10.78 -24.43
CA GLU A 72 0.18 -10.61 -24.93
C GLU A 72 -0.32 -9.20 -24.76
N TRP A 73 -0.19 -8.66 -23.54
CA TRP A 73 -0.76 -7.36 -23.20
C TRP A 73 0.08 -6.21 -23.76
N GLY A 74 1.39 -6.40 -23.92
CA GLY A 74 2.31 -5.43 -24.50
C GLY A 74 2.29 -5.36 -26.02
N ARG A 75 1.48 -6.17 -26.72
CA ARG A 75 1.42 -6.17 -28.21
C ARG A 75 0.75 -4.94 -28.80
N SER A 76 -0.18 -4.33 -28.07
CA SER A 76 -0.90 -3.15 -28.51
C SER A 76 -1.29 -2.28 -27.31
N ASN A 77 -1.38 -0.97 -27.55
CA ASN A 77 -1.86 -0.03 -26.53
C ASN A 77 -3.27 -0.37 -26.05
N GLU A 78 -4.14 -0.84 -26.94
CA GLU A 78 -5.51 -1.23 -26.59
C GLU A 78 -5.54 -2.41 -25.61
N SER A 79 -4.75 -3.46 -25.88
CA SER A 79 -4.67 -4.62 -24.99
C SER A 79 -4.04 -4.26 -23.65
N CYS A 80 -3.00 -3.42 -23.65
CA CYS A 80 -2.35 -2.98 -22.42
C CYS A 80 -3.31 -2.16 -21.56
N LEU A 81 -3.98 -1.16 -22.16
CA LEU A 81 -4.97 -0.32 -21.50
C LEU A 81 -6.12 -1.14 -20.93
N GLN A 82 -6.61 -2.15 -21.65
CA GLN A 82 -7.70 -3.00 -21.17
C GLN A 82 -7.32 -3.77 -19.90
N HIS A 83 -6.07 -4.24 -19.77
CA HIS A 83 -5.65 -5.06 -18.63
C HIS A 83 -5.10 -4.22 -17.48
N THR A 84 -4.23 -3.25 -17.75
CA THR A 84 -3.51 -2.48 -16.70
C THR A 84 -4.10 -1.10 -16.43
N GLY A 85 -4.85 -0.55 -17.39
CA GLY A 85 -5.31 0.84 -17.35
C GLY A 85 -4.27 1.85 -17.84
N HIS A 86 -3.13 1.34 -18.32
CA HIS A 86 -2.01 2.11 -18.83
C HIS A 86 -1.67 1.67 -20.26
N ASP A 87 -1.21 2.60 -21.09
CA ASP A 87 -0.66 2.24 -22.40
C ASP A 87 0.75 1.64 -22.27
N VAL A 88 1.31 1.16 -23.38
CA VAL A 88 2.62 0.47 -23.37
C VAL A 88 3.74 1.39 -22.90
N GLU A 89 3.71 2.67 -23.28
CA GLU A 89 4.74 3.65 -22.91
C GLU A 89 4.69 3.97 -21.41
N GLN A 90 3.48 4.15 -20.87
CA GLN A 90 3.26 4.35 -19.44
C GLN A 90 3.70 3.15 -18.61
N VAL A 91 3.42 1.92 -19.04
CA VAL A 91 3.91 0.73 -18.32
C VAL A 91 5.43 0.64 -18.36
N GLN A 92 6.07 0.95 -19.50
CA GLN A 92 7.52 0.99 -19.60
C GLN A 92 8.14 2.07 -18.69
N GLN A 93 7.50 3.23 -18.61
CA GLN A 93 7.91 4.29 -17.70
C GLN A 93 7.82 3.81 -16.25
N LEU A 94 6.68 3.27 -15.83
CA LEU A 94 6.49 2.71 -14.49
C LEU A 94 7.53 1.63 -14.17
N TYR A 95 7.79 0.73 -15.13
CA TYR A 95 8.81 -0.30 -15.00
C TYR A 95 10.19 0.30 -14.78
N SER A 96 10.60 1.29 -15.57
CA SER A 96 11.92 1.93 -15.44
C SER A 96 12.16 2.56 -14.05
N MET A 97 11.10 3.03 -13.39
CA MET A 97 11.18 3.65 -12.06
C MET A 97 11.42 2.62 -10.95
N CYS A 98 10.98 1.38 -11.14
CA CYS A 98 11.06 0.32 -10.13
C CYS A 98 11.88 -0.90 -10.57
N GLU A 99 12.48 -0.87 -11.76
CA GLU A 99 13.18 -1.99 -12.41
C GLU A 99 14.18 -2.65 -11.46
N GLN A 100 15.07 -1.86 -10.87
CA GLN A 100 16.11 -2.40 -10.00
C GLN A 100 15.55 -3.08 -8.74
N ALA A 101 14.46 -2.55 -8.18
CA ALA A 101 13.79 -3.14 -7.02
C ALA A 101 13.08 -4.45 -7.38
N LEU A 102 12.42 -4.50 -8.55
CA LEU A 102 11.77 -5.72 -9.05
C LEU A 102 12.79 -6.82 -9.36
N ILE A 103 13.92 -6.48 -9.98
CA ILE A 103 15.01 -7.44 -10.24
C ILE A 103 15.58 -7.95 -8.91
N ASN A 104 15.82 -7.06 -7.94
CA ASN A 104 16.30 -7.48 -6.63
C ASN A 104 15.32 -8.43 -5.94
N TYR A 105 14.01 -8.16 -6.01
CA TYR A 105 12.99 -9.05 -5.50
C TYR A 105 13.07 -10.45 -6.12
N CYS A 106 13.16 -10.53 -7.45
CA CYS A 106 13.29 -11.81 -8.16
C CYS A 106 14.55 -12.58 -7.74
N SER A 107 15.69 -11.89 -7.65
CA SER A 107 16.96 -12.48 -7.22
C SER A 107 16.88 -13.07 -5.81
N HIS A 108 16.34 -12.34 -4.83
CA HIS A 108 16.20 -12.84 -3.45
C HIS A 108 15.26 -14.04 -3.37
N ARG A 109 14.17 -14.01 -4.13
CA ARG A 109 13.20 -15.12 -4.15
C ARG A 109 13.80 -16.38 -4.78
N SER A 110 14.62 -16.24 -5.81
CA SER A 110 15.33 -17.37 -6.42
C SER A 110 16.33 -18.03 -5.46
N GLU A 111 16.97 -17.24 -4.60
CA GLU A 111 17.94 -17.74 -3.61
C GLU A 111 17.31 -18.53 -2.48
N GLN A 112 16.07 -18.21 -2.12
CA GLN A 112 15.33 -18.92 -1.07
C GLN A 112 14.78 -20.28 -1.54
N HIS A 113 14.72 -20.51 -2.86
CA HIS A 113 14.05 -21.68 -3.46
C HIS A 113 14.97 -22.53 -4.35
N LEU A 114 16.27 -22.64 -4.00
CA LEU A 114 17.28 -23.41 -4.76
C LEU A 114 16.90 -24.87 -5.07
N ASP A 115 15.97 -25.49 -4.33
CA ASP A 115 15.63 -26.92 -4.42
C ASP A 115 14.31 -27.25 -5.16
N SER A 116 13.55 -26.28 -5.68
CA SER A 116 12.29 -26.59 -6.40
C SER A 116 12.42 -26.34 -7.89
N THR A 117 12.55 -27.42 -8.66
CA THR A 117 12.62 -27.41 -10.13
C THR A 117 11.36 -26.98 -10.85
N MET A 118 10.28 -26.55 -10.19
CA MET A 118 8.96 -26.38 -10.82
C MET A 118 8.10 -25.29 -10.15
N THR A 119 8.53 -24.02 -10.16
CA THR A 119 7.56 -22.92 -10.07
C THR A 119 7.82 -21.93 -11.21
N PRO A 120 6.81 -21.61 -12.05
CA PRO A 120 6.99 -20.62 -13.10
C PRO A 120 7.25 -19.26 -12.44
N TYR A 121 8.47 -18.76 -12.59
CA TYR A 121 8.84 -17.43 -12.13
C TYR A 121 8.38 -16.42 -13.17
N LEU A 122 7.50 -15.50 -12.79
CA LEU A 122 7.19 -14.35 -13.62
C LEU A 122 8.44 -13.46 -13.75
N SER A 123 8.66 -12.93 -14.95
CA SER A 123 9.67 -11.88 -15.16
C SER A 123 9.34 -10.64 -14.33
N PRO A 124 10.32 -9.77 -14.02
CA PRO A 124 10.07 -8.50 -13.35
C PRO A 124 8.94 -7.68 -14.00
N MET A 125 8.90 -7.65 -15.33
CA MET A 125 7.85 -6.98 -16.10
C MET A 125 6.49 -7.64 -15.90
N ASN A 126 6.42 -8.97 -15.93
CA ASN A 126 5.19 -9.72 -15.73
C ASN A 126 4.65 -9.58 -14.30
N LEU A 127 5.52 -9.47 -13.29
CA LEU A 127 5.12 -9.16 -11.91
C LEU A 127 4.46 -7.78 -11.81
N LEU A 128 5.03 -6.77 -12.48
CA LEU A 128 4.46 -5.43 -12.55
C LEU A 128 3.09 -5.48 -13.22
N LEU A 129 2.98 -6.10 -14.39
CA LEU A 129 1.73 -6.20 -15.14
C LEU A 129 0.61 -6.89 -14.35
N VAL A 130 0.89 -8.03 -13.72
CA VAL A 130 -0.12 -8.74 -12.92
C VAL A 130 -0.55 -7.89 -11.72
N THR A 131 0.36 -7.12 -11.13
CA THR A 131 0.03 -6.19 -10.04
C THR A 131 -0.84 -5.03 -10.53
N LEU A 132 -0.55 -4.46 -11.70
CA LEU A 132 -1.39 -3.42 -12.31
C LEU A 132 -2.77 -3.96 -12.70
N TRP A 133 -2.83 -5.18 -13.22
CA TRP A 133 -4.08 -5.87 -13.53
C TRP A 133 -4.94 -6.11 -12.28
N TYR A 134 -4.30 -6.50 -11.17
CA TYR A 134 -4.94 -6.57 -9.85
C TYR A 134 -5.47 -5.19 -9.41
N LEU A 135 -4.66 -4.14 -9.50
CA LEU A 135 -5.05 -2.79 -9.08
C LEU A 135 -6.21 -2.21 -9.92
N LYS A 136 -6.27 -2.56 -11.21
CA LYS A 136 -7.35 -2.09 -12.09
C LYS A 136 -8.69 -2.79 -11.82
N HIS A 137 -8.66 -4.11 -11.70
CA HIS A 137 -9.90 -4.92 -11.71
C HIS A 137 -10.26 -5.52 -10.35
N TYR A 138 -9.37 -5.42 -9.36
CA TYR A 138 -9.52 -5.99 -8.02
C TYR A 138 -9.89 -7.49 -8.05
N HIS A 139 -9.29 -8.23 -8.97
CA HIS A 139 -9.50 -9.68 -9.05
C HIS A 139 -9.01 -10.39 -7.77
N SER A 140 -9.74 -11.43 -7.35
CA SER A 140 -9.30 -12.28 -6.22
C SER A 140 -7.95 -12.95 -6.53
N GLU A 141 -7.13 -13.20 -5.50
CA GLU A 141 -5.83 -13.86 -5.69
C GLU A 141 -5.98 -15.27 -6.27
N ARG A 142 -7.10 -15.94 -6.00
CA ARG A 142 -7.43 -17.25 -6.58
C ARG A 142 -7.65 -17.18 -8.09
N TYR A 143 -8.34 -16.13 -8.55
CA TYR A 143 -8.57 -15.91 -9.98
C TYR A 143 -7.25 -15.63 -10.69
N ILE A 144 -6.46 -14.69 -10.16
CA ILE A 144 -5.13 -14.36 -10.70
C ILE A 144 -4.22 -15.59 -10.72
N ALA A 145 -4.23 -16.39 -9.66
CA ALA A 145 -3.44 -17.63 -9.60
C ALA A 145 -3.82 -18.62 -10.70
N THR A 146 -5.12 -18.72 -11.02
CA THR A 146 -5.61 -19.60 -12.08
C THR A 146 -5.16 -19.10 -13.45
N GLU A 147 -5.38 -17.81 -13.74
CA GLU A 147 -5.05 -17.21 -15.04
C GLU A 147 -3.53 -17.13 -15.28
N ALA A 148 -2.74 -16.84 -14.25
CA ALA A 148 -1.28 -16.75 -14.36
C ALA A 148 -0.56 -18.10 -14.16
N ASN A 149 -1.30 -19.20 -13.96
CA ASN A 149 -0.75 -20.53 -13.63
C ASN A 149 0.22 -20.50 -12.43
N LEU A 150 -0.17 -19.77 -11.39
CA LEU A 150 0.56 -19.61 -10.13
C LEU A 150 -0.20 -20.24 -8.97
N THR A 151 0.46 -20.33 -7.81
CA THR A 151 -0.24 -20.67 -6.56
C THR A 151 -0.88 -19.43 -5.96
N GLN A 152 -2.07 -19.55 -5.36
CA GLN A 152 -2.73 -18.44 -4.64
C GLN A 152 -1.81 -17.83 -3.56
N LYS A 153 -1.12 -18.69 -2.81
CA LYS A 153 -0.12 -18.27 -1.82
C LYS A 153 1.01 -17.46 -2.48
N GLY A 154 1.50 -17.91 -3.63
CA GLY A 154 2.50 -17.19 -4.41
C GLY A 154 2.02 -15.80 -4.85
N VAL A 155 0.77 -15.70 -5.30
CA VAL A 155 0.12 -14.44 -5.70
C VAL A 155 0.03 -13.46 -4.54
N ASN A 156 -0.51 -13.89 -3.40
CA ASN A 156 -0.64 -13.02 -2.23
C ASN A 156 0.73 -12.48 -1.76
N TYR A 157 1.78 -13.31 -1.76
CA TYR A 157 3.11 -12.84 -1.37
C TYR A 157 3.70 -11.83 -2.34
N PHE A 158 3.65 -12.09 -3.66
CA PHE A 158 4.25 -11.14 -4.58
C PHE A 158 3.42 -9.86 -4.65
N LEU A 159 2.09 -9.91 -4.64
CA LEU A 159 1.27 -8.70 -4.71
C LEU A 159 1.61 -7.73 -3.59
N SER A 160 1.69 -8.20 -2.34
CA SER A 160 2.09 -7.36 -1.21
C SER A 160 3.48 -6.77 -1.40
N SER A 161 4.47 -7.57 -1.80
CA SER A 161 5.84 -7.10 -2.02
C SER A 161 5.97 -6.11 -3.17
N ILE A 162 5.28 -6.34 -4.29
CA ILE A 162 5.32 -5.45 -5.45
C ILE A 162 4.58 -4.14 -5.15
N LEU A 163 3.47 -4.19 -4.42
CA LEU A 163 2.78 -2.97 -3.96
C LEU A 163 3.68 -2.11 -3.07
N ASP A 164 4.47 -2.71 -2.16
CA ASP A 164 5.44 -2.00 -1.35
C ASP A 164 6.55 -1.36 -2.20
N ILE A 165 7.02 -2.06 -3.24
CA ILE A 165 7.99 -1.53 -4.21
C ILE A 165 7.39 -0.34 -4.97
N LEU A 166 6.17 -0.46 -5.49
CA LEU A 166 5.49 0.63 -6.20
C LEU A 166 5.27 1.85 -5.29
N HIS A 167 4.85 1.62 -4.05
CA HIS A 167 4.70 2.68 -3.06
C HIS A 167 6.04 3.36 -2.74
N SER A 168 7.15 2.64 -2.77
CA SER A 168 8.47 3.20 -2.44
C SER A 168 9.14 3.90 -3.62
N CYS A 169 8.99 3.37 -4.84
CA CYS A 169 9.70 3.84 -6.03
C CYS A 169 8.86 4.74 -6.95
N VAL A 170 7.57 4.45 -7.09
CA VAL A 170 6.70 5.13 -8.06
C VAL A 170 5.91 6.26 -7.41
N TYR A 171 5.32 5.99 -6.23
CA TYR A 171 4.44 6.95 -5.56
C TYR A 171 5.11 8.32 -5.29
N PRO A 172 6.35 8.42 -4.78
CA PRO A 172 6.94 9.72 -4.48
C PRO A 172 7.21 10.58 -5.73
N GLU A 173 7.46 9.94 -6.87
CA GLU A 173 7.78 10.60 -8.13
C GLU A 173 6.53 11.08 -8.87
N LEU A 174 5.42 10.32 -8.78
CA LEU A 174 4.18 10.63 -9.48
C LEU A 174 3.15 11.36 -8.61
N VAL A 175 3.21 11.15 -7.29
CA VAL A 175 2.26 11.72 -6.33
C VAL A 175 2.98 12.73 -5.47
N SER A 176 2.86 14.01 -5.85
CA SER A 176 3.14 15.09 -4.94
C SER A 176 2.01 15.18 -3.91
N LEU A 177 2.27 14.70 -2.70
CA LEU A 177 1.45 15.12 -1.57
C LEU A 177 1.56 16.65 -1.46
N PRO A 178 0.49 17.36 -1.07
CA PRO A 178 0.60 18.78 -0.78
C PRO A 178 1.71 18.94 0.25
N VAL A 179 2.87 19.46 -0.18
CA VAL A 179 3.97 19.82 0.71
C VAL A 179 3.35 20.64 1.82
N ASP A 180 3.71 20.37 3.09
CA ASP A 180 3.26 21.16 4.24
C ASP A 180 3.57 22.64 4.01
N LEU A 181 2.64 23.28 3.32
CA LEU A 181 2.73 24.64 2.82
C LEU A 181 2.68 25.49 4.08
N ALA A 182 3.86 25.94 4.50
CA ALA A 182 4.15 26.75 5.68
C ALA A 182 2.93 27.59 6.07
N SER A 183 2.22 27.17 7.12
CA SER A 183 1.11 27.84 7.83
C SER A 183 0.53 29.10 7.16
N ARG A 184 0.15 29.00 5.88
CA ARG A 184 -0.47 30.13 5.18
C ARG A 184 -1.83 30.26 5.81
N ARG A 185 -2.17 31.46 6.29
CA ARG A 185 -3.49 31.79 6.84
C ARG A 185 -4.54 31.08 5.99
N THR A 186 -5.32 30.21 6.60
CA THR A 186 -6.39 29.51 5.90
C THR A 186 -7.28 30.59 5.27
N PRO A 187 -7.36 30.68 3.94
CA PRO A 187 -8.27 31.61 3.30
C PRO A 187 -9.66 31.30 3.81
N HIS A 188 -10.39 32.37 4.11
CA HIS A 188 -11.78 32.25 4.47
C HIS A 188 -12.58 31.86 3.23
N GLY A 189 -13.71 31.19 3.44
CA GLY A 189 -14.72 30.99 2.42
C GLY A 189 -15.38 32.32 2.02
N PRO A 190 -16.58 32.30 1.41
CA PRO A 190 -17.29 33.50 1.00
C PRO A 190 -17.48 34.55 2.12
N GLU A 191 -17.42 34.11 3.39
CA GLU A 191 -17.44 34.99 4.56
C GLU A 191 -16.25 34.67 5.47
N ARG A 192 -15.77 35.66 6.24
CA ARG A 192 -14.58 35.55 7.11
C ARG A 192 -14.68 34.46 8.18
N GLN A 193 -15.89 34.08 8.55
CA GLN A 193 -16.16 33.03 9.53
C GLN A 193 -16.19 31.63 8.93
N HIS A 194 -16.43 31.49 7.62
CA HIS A 194 -16.37 30.19 6.93
C HIS A 194 -14.90 29.75 6.82
N LYS A 195 -14.53 28.67 7.51
CA LYS A 195 -13.16 28.13 7.41
C LYS A 195 -13.10 26.67 6.99
N LEU A 196 -14.19 25.93 7.18
CA LEU A 196 -14.24 24.50 6.95
C LEU A 196 -15.42 24.11 6.06
N ILE A 197 -15.20 23.09 5.24
CA ILE A 197 -16.20 22.38 4.47
C ILE A 197 -16.22 20.96 5.02
N VAL A 198 -17.38 20.45 5.40
CA VAL A 198 -17.54 19.10 5.92
C VAL A 198 -18.49 18.32 5.03
N ASP A 199 -18.08 17.11 4.69
CA ASP A 199 -18.92 16.16 3.98
C ASP A 199 -18.66 14.73 4.49
N SER A 200 -19.64 13.86 4.30
CA SER A 200 -19.49 12.44 4.58
C SER A 200 -19.45 11.65 3.28
N THR A 201 -18.49 10.76 3.18
CA THR A 201 -18.38 9.81 2.09
C THR A 201 -18.57 8.39 2.62
N PHE A 202 -18.78 7.45 1.72
CA PHE A 202 -19.00 6.06 2.09
C PHE A 202 -18.05 5.11 1.34
N ILE A 203 -17.72 4.01 2.01
CA ILE A 203 -16.92 2.91 1.49
C ILE A 203 -17.85 1.71 1.40
N ALA A 204 -18.11 1.23 0.17
CA ALA A 204 -18.96 0.07 -0.04
C ALA A 204 -18.34 -1.18 0.60
N ILE A 205 -19.17 -1.97 1.28
CA ILE A 205 -18.76 -3.24 1.88
C ILE A 205 -19.62 -4.39 1.35
N PRO A 206 -19.14 -5.64 1.38
CA PRO A 206 -19.96 -6.81 1.10
C PRO A 206 -21.15 -6.91 2.07
N GLU A 207 -22.19 -7.65 1.67
CA GLU A 207 -23.33 -7.93 2.55
C GLU A 207 -22.88 -8.65 3.83
N PRO A 208 -23.17 -8.09 5.02
CA PRO A 208 -22.90 -8.77 6.29
C PRO A 208 -23.73 -10.06 6.41
N TYR A 209 -23.20 -11.08 7.09
CA TYR A 209 -23.94 -12.32 7.31
C TYR A 209 -25.04 -12.16 8.35
N ASP A 210 -24.80 -11.38 9.40
CA ASP A 210 -25.73 -11.19 10.51
C ASP A 210 -26.83 -10.17 10.18
N SER A 211 -28.06 -10.44 10.63
CA SER A 211 -29.22 -9.60 10.33
C SER A 211 -29.18 -8.24 11.02
N GLU A 212 -28.60 -8.15 12.22
CA GLU A 212 -28.46 -6.88 12.95
C GLU A 212 -27.34 -6.04 12.35
N GLU A 213 -26.24 -6.68 11.93
CA GLU A 213 -25.17 -6.01 11.17
C GLU A 213 -25.68 -5.46 9.84
N ARG A 214 -26.51 -6.21 9.10
CA ARG A 214 -27.13 -5.71 7.86
C ARG A 214 -27.90 -4.42 8.07
N LYS A 215 -28.67 -4.31 9.16
CA LYS A 215 -29.40 -3.08 9.50
C LYS A 215 -28.43 -1.95 9.84
N ALA A 216 -27.39 -2.23 10.60
CA ALA A 216 -26.41 -1.23 11.00
C ALA A 216 -25.66 -0.65 9.79
N TYR A 217 -25.17 -1.51 8.90
CA TYR A 217 -24.38 -1.10 7.73
C TYR A 217 -25.20 -0.66 6.52
N TYR A 218 -26.53 -0.75 6.57
CA TYR A 218 -27.38 -0.43 5.44
C TYR A 218 -27.17 1.02 4.97
N HIS A 219 -26.89 1.19 3.67
CA HIS A 219 -26.75 2.48 3.03
C HIS A 219 -27.27 2.41 1.60
N ALA A 220 -28.46 2.99 1.37
CA ALA A 220 -29.17 2.89 0.09
C ALA A 220 -28.43 3.51 -1.11
N LYS A 221 -27.47 4.42 -0.90
CA LYS A 221 -26.66 4.99 -1.98
C LYS A 221 -25.45 4.12 -2.35
N SER A 222 -25.14 3.09 -1.55
CA SER A 222 -24.04 2.17 -1.82
C SER A 222 -24.42 1.18 -2.93
N PRO A 223 -23.51 0.85 -3.87
CA PRO A 223 -23.76 -0.18 -4.88
C PRO A 223 -24.14 -1.54 -4.30
N THR A 224 -23.63 -1.87 -3.11
CA THR A 224 -23.93 -3.12 -2.41
C THR A 224 -25.07 -2.99 -1.41
N ASN A 225 -25.68 -1.80 -1.28
CA ASN A 225 -26.60 -1.42 -0.20
C ASN A 225 -26.00 -1.44 1.22
N TYR A 226 -24.71 -1.70 1.37
CA TYR A 226 -24.01 -1.70 2.65
C TYR A 226 -22.75 -0.85 2.56
N ALA A 227 -22.49 -0.04 3.59
CA ALA A 227 -21.31 0.81 3.61
C ALA A 227 -20.84 1.17 5.02
N LEU A 228 -19.57 1.55 5.09
CA LEU A 228 -19.02 2.36 6.16
C LEU A 228 -19.06 3.83 5.75
N LYS A 229 -19.35 4.73 6.69
CA LYS A 229 -19.29 6.17 6.48
C LYS A 229 -18.04 6.76 7.13
N VAL A 230 -17.44 7.73 6.47
CA VAL A 230 -16.33 8.53 6.98
C VAL A 230 -16.64 9.99 6.71
N GLN A 231 -16.49 10.83 7.74
CA GLN A 231 -16.59 12.27 7.59
C GLN A 231 -15.20 12.86 7.38
N ILE A 232 -15.12 13.78 6.42
CA ILE A 232 -13.90 14.51 6.10
C ILE A 232 -14.20 16.00 6.22
N ALA A 233 -13.34 16.71 6.94
CA ALA A 233 -13.35 18.16 6.97
C ALA A 233 -12.17 18.69 6.17
N CYS A 234 -12.45 19.62 5.27
CA CYS A 234 -11.46 20.30 4.45
C CYS A 234 -11.49 21.80 4.72
N ASN A 235 -10.36 22.47 4.57
CA ASN A 235 -10.33 23.93 4.48
C ASN A 235 -10.56 24.40 3.03
N PHE A 236 -10.69 25.71 2.83
CA PHE A 236 -10.85 26.32 1.50
C PHE A 236 -9.59 26.30 0.62
N LEU A 237 -8.48 25.71 1.09
CA LEU A 237 -7.34 25.34 0.25
C LEU A 237 -7.39 23.88 -0.18
N HIS A 238 -8.55 23.22 -0.02
CA HIS A 238 -8.76 21.80 -0.29
C HIS A 238 -7.85 20.88 0.53
N ARG A 239 -7.35 21.32 1.68
CA ARG A 239 -6.59 20.46 2.59
C ARG A 239 -7.54 19.77 3.55
N ILE A 240 -7.36 18.46 3.68
CA ILE A 240 -8.00 17.69 4.74
C ILE A 240 -7.39 18.14 6.07
N VAL A 241 -8.23 18.61 6.98
CA VAL A 241 -7.81 19.02 8.33
C VAL A 241 -8.29 18.04 9.40
N HIS A 242 -9.28 17.22 9.07
CA HIS A 242 -9.83 16.22 9.99
C HIS A 242 -10.46 15.08 9.20
N VAL A 243 -10.28 13.86 9.69
CA VAL A 243 -10.93 12.64 9.20
C VAL A 243 -11.47 11.91 10.42
N SER A 244 -12.78 11.61 10.41
CA SER A 244 -13.39 10.88 11.51
C SER A 244 -13.00 9.40 11.49
N LYS A 245 -13.30 8.68 12.58
CA LYS A 245 -13.37 7.21 12.54
C LYS A 245 -14.44 6.75 11.53
N CYS A 246 -14.45 5.45 11.22
CA CYS A 246 -15.50 4.85 10.42
C CYS A 246 -16.78 4.67 11.26
N TYR A 247 -17.92 4.96 10.65
CA TYR A 247 -19.26 4.79 11.22
C TYR A 247 -20.06 3.79 10.37
N HIS A 248 -21.10 3.21 10.96
CA HIS A 248 -22.00 2.35 10.21
C HIS A 248 -22.82 3.16 9.18
N GLY A 249 -23.17 2.53 8.05
CA GLY A 249 -23.87 3.18 6.94
C GLY A 249 -25.22 3.82 7.28
N SER A 250 -25.90 3.29 8.31
CA SER A 250 -27.18 3.82 8.80
C SER A 250 -27.06 5.11 9.60
N VAL A 251 -25.87 5.46 10.08
CA VAL A 251 -25.67 6.64 10.94
C VAL A 251 -25.88 7.92 10.13
N HIS A 252 -26.66 8.86 10.67
CA HIS A 252 -26.90 10.16 10.03
C HIS A 252 -25.67 11.07 10.11
N ASP A 253 -25.49 11.90 9.10
CA ASP A 253 -24.27 12.70 8.91
C ASP A 253 -24.08 13.72 10.05
N ILE A 254 -25.17 14.30 10.58
CA ILE A 254 -25.15 15.14 11.78
C ILE A 254 -24.71 14.39 13.04
N THR A 255 -25.10 13.13 13.20
CA THR A 255 -24.67 12.30 14.34
C THR A 255 -23.18 12.05 14.26
N ILE A 256 -22.67 11.81 13.05
CA ILE A 256 -21.23 11.68 12.81
C ILE A 256 -20.52 12.97 13.19
N LEU A 257 -21.03 14.14 12.79
CA LEU A 257 -20.41 15.43 13.14
C LEU A 257 -20.27 15.62 14.64
N ARG A 258 -21.33 15.31 15.40
CA ARG A 258 -21.35 15.44 16.86
C ARG A 258 -20.37 14.49 17.57
N ASP A 259 -20.21 13.28 17.04
CA ASP A 259 -19.32 12.26 17.63
C ASP A 259 -17.87 12.33 17.11
N SER A 260 -17.64 13.02 15.99
CA SER A 260 -16.34 13.04 15.28
C SER A 260 -15.24 13.83 15.99
N SER A 261 -15.51 14.39 17.17
CA SER A 261 -14.68 15.36 17.91
C SER A 261 -14.27 16.63 17.13
N LEU A 262 -14.68 16.79 15.87
CA LEU A 262 -14.36 17.96 15.05
C LEU A 262 -14.78 19.27 15.73
N LEU A 263 -15.98 19.30 16.31
CA LEU A 263 -16.51 20.50 16.96
C LEU A 263 -15.68 20.93 18.19
N GLU A 264 -15.01 20.00 18.87
CA GLU A 264 -14.13 20.31 20.01
C GLU A 264 -12.85 21.04 19.59
N HIS A 265 -12.45 20.86 18.33
CA HIS A 265 -11.24 21.45 17.75
C HIS A 265 -11.53 22.74 16.98
N VAL A 266 -12.80 23.12 16.87
CA VAL A 266 -13.27 24.29 16.12
C VAL A 266 -13.66 25.38 17.11
N ASN A 267 -13.00 26.53 17.02
CA ASN A 267 -13.34 27.69 17.84
C ASN A 267 -14.75 28.21 17.46
N ASP A 268 -15.55 28.67 18.44
CA ASP A 268 -16.92 29.18 18.25
C ASP A 268 -17.05 30.27 17.16
N SER A 269 -15.95 30.96 16.85
CA SER A 269 -15.89 31.93 15.75
C SER A 269 -15.85 31.35 14.34
N VAL A 270 -15.85 30.02 14.18
CA VAL A 270 -15.71 29.32 12.91
C VAL A 270 -17.04 28.69 12.51
N GLN A 271 -17.51 29.07 11.33
CA GLN A 271 -18.65 28.43 10.67
C GLN A 271 -18.17 27.33 9.72
N ILE A 272 -18.84 26.19 9.81
CA ILE A 272 -18.65 25.00 8.98
C ILE A 272 -19.68 25.05 7.86
N ILE A 273 -19.24 24.90 6.61
CA ILE A 273 -20.15 24.72 5.47
C ILE A 273 -20.36 23.22 5.27
N ALA A 274 -21.61 22.77 5.24
CA ALA A 274 -21.95 21.37 5.02
C ALA A 274 -23.24 21.24 4.21
N ASP A 275 -23.54 20.02 3.77
CA ASP A 275 -24.78 19.74 3.04
C ASP A 275 -26.02 19.77 3.97
N LYS A 276 -27.21 19.50 3.42
CA LYS A 276 -28.45 19.50 4.21
C LYS A 276 -28.56 18.35 5.22
N GLY A 277 -27.74 17.31 5.10
CA GLY A 277 -27.66 16.21 6.07
C GLY A 277 -27.16 16.66 7.45
N TYR A 278 -26.58 17.87 7.53
CA TYR A 278 -26.04 18.46 8.75
C TYR A 278 -26.94 19.54 9.38
N ILE A 279 -28.19 19.68 8.94
CA ILE A 279 -29.14 20.63 9.55
C ILE A 279 -29.39 20.24 11.02
N GLY A 280 -29.18 21.20 11.93
CA GLY A 280 -29.45 21.03 13.36
C GLY A 280 -28.31 21.42 14.28
N GLU A 281 -27.20 21.92 13.74
CA GLU A 281 -26.03 22.40 14.50
C GLU A 281 -25.82 23.91 14.29
N GLU A 282 -25.61 24.67 15.36
CA GLU A 282 -25.60 26.15 15.30
C GLU A 282 -24.45 26.72 14.46
N ASN A 283 -23.29 26.06 14.52
CA ASN A 283 -22.08 26.48 13.80
C ASN A 283 -21.99 25.91 12.37
N VAL A 284 -23.08 25.31 11.86
CA VAL A 284 -23.13 24.72 10.52
C VAL A 284 -24.05 25.51 9.60
N VAL A 285 -23.48 25.99 8.50
CA VAL A 285 -24.17 26.67 7.42
C VAL A 285 -24.47 25.67 6.31
N THR A 286 -25.75 25.48 6.01
CA THR A 286 -26.21 24.60 4.92
C THR A 286 -26.85 25.41 3.78
N PRO A 287 -26.78 24.95 2.53
CA PRO A 287 -27.37 25.66 1.40
C PRO A 287 -28.88 25.90 1.55
N ARG A 288 -29.30 27.16 1.52
CA ARG A 288 -30.72 27.55 1.46
C ARG A 288 -31.29 27.31 0.06
N LYS A 289 -32.55 26.88 -0.04
CA LYS A 289 -33.26 26.90 -1.34
C LYS A 289 -33.29 28.34 -1.83
N LYS A 290 -33.01 28.57 -3.12
CA LYS A 290 -33.21 29.88 -3.73
C LYS A 290 -34.67 30.30 -3.51
N PRO A 291 -34.95 31.53 -3.06
CA PRO A 291 -36.32 32.04 -3.06
C PRO A 291 -36.82 32.01 -4.50
N HIS A 292 -38.02 31.46 -4.69
CA HIS A 292 -38.71 31.45 -5.98
C HIS A 292 -39.19 32.86 -6.32
#